data_AF-A0A959KNH5-F1
#
_entry.id   AF-A0A959KNH5-F1
#
_cell.length_a   1.000
_cell.length_b   1.000
_cell.length_c   1.000
_cell.angle_alpha   90.00
_cell.angle_beta   90.00
_cell.angle_gamma   90.00
#
_symmetry.space_group_name_H-M   'P 1'
#
loop_
_entity.id
_entity.type
_entity.pdbx_description
1 polymer ?
#
loop_
_entity_poly.entity_id
_entity_poly.type
_entity_poly.pdbx_seq_one_letter_code
_entity_poly.pdbx_strand_id
1 'polypeptide(L)' 'YPDRSTPAHIHPVILEPDGKYYWLGAYHFSDDPLLTEKERNPDSPRGGSSGLLTLQKEGDLWVGERDFVLGRHVPGYR' A
#
# COMPACT_ATOMS: atom_id res chain seq x y z
N TYR A 1 -15.79 2.95 3.70
CA TYR A 1 -15.93 2.87 5.17
C TYR A 1 -16.88 3.98 5.58
N PRO A 2 -17.82 3.76 6.52
CA PRO A 2 -18.15 2.49 7.17
C PRO A 2 -19.16 1.63 6.37
N ASP A 3 -19.68 2.17 5.27
CA ASP A 3 -20.67 1.58 4.36
C ASP A 3 -20.14 0.50 3.39
N ARG A 4 -18.86 0.12 3.48
CA ARG A 4 -18.17 -0.77 2.53
C ARG A 4 -18.22 -0.29 1.06
N SER A 5 -18.32 1.01 0.80
CA SER A 5 -18.27 1.55 -0.57
C SER A 5 -16.85 1.72 -1.13
N THR A 6 -15.83 1.44 -0.31
CA THR A 6 -14.42 1.61 -0.65
C THR A 6 -13.70 0.27 -0.54
N PRO A 7 -12.71 -0.02 -1.40
CA PRO A 7 -11.88 -1.21 -1.27
C PRO A 7 -11.28 -1.34 0.14
N ALA A 8 -11.13 -2.57 0.61
CA ALA A 8 -10.42 -2.87 1.85
C ALA A 8 -8.96 -2.43 1.74
N HIS A 9 -8.45 -1.83 2.80
CA HIS A 9 -7.14 -1.22 2.75
C HIS A 9 -6.43 -1.13 4.10
N ILE A 10 -5.12 -0.97 4.04
CA ILE A 10 -4.23 -0.72 5.18
C ILE A 10 -3.55 0.63 4.97
N HIS A 11 -3.49 1.45 6.03
CA HIS A 11 -2.75 2.72 6.05
C HIS A 11 -1.52 2.61 6.94
N PRO A 12 -0.33 2.43 6.35
CA PRO A 12 0.91 2.38 7.11
C PRO A 12 1.69 3.68 7.05
N VAL A 13 2.53 3.85 8.06
CA VAL A 13 3.53 4.89 8.17
C VAL A 13 4.82 4.23 8.63
N ILE A 14 5.95 4.61 8.05
CA ILE A 14 7.27 4.15 8.52
C ILE A 14 7.88 5.26 9.37
N LEU A 15 8.37 4.92 10.56
CA LEU A 15 9.21 5.79 11.36
C LEU A 15 10.67 5.53 10.96
N GLU A 16 11.32 6.53 10.37
CA GLU A 16 12.71 6.42 9.93
C GLU A 16 13.69 6.58 11.11
N PRO A 17 14.96 6.12 10.99
CA PRO A 17 15.94 6.19 12.07
C PRO A 17 16.23 7.60 12.59
N ASP A 18 16.02 8.64 11.77
CA ASP A 18 16.16 10.04 12.16
C ASP A 18 14.93 10.62 12.87
N GLY A 19 13.90 9.78 13.10
CA GLY A 19 12.66 10.14 13.77
C GLY A 19 11.60 10.76 12.85
N LYS A 20 11.86 10.90 11.54
CA LYS A 20 10.85 11.40 10.60
C LYS A 20 9.85 10.30 10.22
N TYR A 21 8.62 10.73 9.97
CA TYR A 21 7.59 9.86 9.42
C TYR A 21 7.65 9.84 7.90
N TYR A 22 7.84 8.66 7.33
CA TYR A 22 7.68 8.40 5.92
C TYR A 22 6.25 7.96 5.62
N TRP A 23 5.51 8.85 4.96
CA TRP A 23 4.13 8.61 4.57
C TRP A 23 4.04 7.81 3.28
N LEU A 24 3.31 6.69 3.34
CA LEU A 24 2.97 5.81 2.23
C LEU A 24 1.53 6.05 1.78
N GLY A 25 1.21 5.59 0.56
CA GLY A 25 -0.18 5.43 0.16
C GLY A 25 -0.83 4.22 0.86
N ALA A 26 -2.16 4.16 0.81
CA ALA A 26 -2.90 3.00 1.27
C ALA A 26 -2.62 1.76 0.41
N TYR A 27 -2.68 0.58 1.02
CA TYR A 27 -2.58 -0.69 0.29
C TYR A 27 -3.93 -1.30 0.11
N HIS A 28 -4.08 -2.05 -0.97
CA HIS A 28 -5.33 -2.73 -1.31
C HIS A 28 -5.04 -4.18 -1.67
N PHE A 29 -6.08 -5.01 -1.67
CA PHE A 29 -5.96 -6.43 -1.98
C PHE A 29 -6.42 -6.68 -3.43
N SER A 30 -5.58 -7.33 -4.24
CA SER A 30 -5.75 -7.42 -5.70
C SER A 30 -7.07 -8.04 -6.16
N ASP A 31 -7.68 -8.86 -5.30
CA ASP A 31 -8.93 -9.59 -5.48
C ASP A 31 -10.16 -8.82 -4.97
N ASP A 32 -10.00 -7.64 -4.39
CA ASP A 32 -11.13 -6.84 -3.91
C ASP A 32 -11.98 -6.34 -5.10
N PRO A 33 -13.30 -6.67 -5.14
CA PRO A 33 -14.17 -6.32 -6.25
C PRO A 33 -14.47 -4.82 -6.36
N LEU A 34 -14.18 -4.03 -5.33
CA LEU A 34 -14.42 -2.58 -5.32
C LEU A 34 -13.26 -1.79 -5.93
N LEU A 35 -12.12 -2.45 -6.24
CA LEU A 35 -10.95 -1.79 -6.81
C LEU A 35 -11.25 -1.07 -8.10
N THR A 36 -10.80 0.18 -8.18
CA THR A 36 -10.85 0.98 -9.41
C THR A 36 -9.45 1.18 -9.98
N GLU A 37 -9.36 1.82 -11.15
CA GLU A 37 -8.08 2.16 -11.78
C GLU A 37 -7.20 3.03 -10.88
N LYS A 38 -7.81 3.87 -10.04
CA LYS A 38 -7.09 4.74 -9.10
C LYS A 38 -6.21 3.94 -8.12
N GLU A 39 -6.71 2.82 -7.62
CA GLU A 39 -5.97 1.98 -6.68
C GLU A 39 -5.01 1.02 -7.41
N ARG A 40 -5.37 0.57 -8.63
CA ARG A 40 -4.51 -0.33 -9.43
C ARG A 40 -3.28 0.38 -9.97
N ASN A 41 -3.45 1.61 -10.46
CA ASN A 41 -2.42 2.42 -11.10
C ASN A 41 -2.46 3.88 -10.58
N PRO A 42 -2.03 4.12 -9.33
CA PRO A 42 -2.04 5.47 -8.76
C PRO A 42 -1.01 6.37 -9.46
N ASP A 43 -1.34 7.65 -9.61
CA ASP A 43 -0.50 8.64 -10.34
C ASP A 43 0.85 8.92 -9.67
N SER A 44 0.95 8.73 -8.35
CA SER A 44 2.16 9.05 -7.57
C SER A 44 2.41 8.00 -6.48
N PRO A 45 2.74 6.75 -6.87
CA PRO A 45 2.94 5.68 -5.92
C PRO A 45 4.19 5.92 -5.07
N ARG A 46 4.03 5.85 -3.75
CA ARG A 46 5.13 5.93 -2.79
C ARG A 46 5.53 4.54 -2.29
N GLY A 47 6.80 4.38 -1.96
CA GLY A 47 7.31 3.09 -1.46
C GLY A 47 7.59 2.07 -2.57
N GLY A 48 7.54 2.50 -3.83
CA GLY A 48 8.06 1.74 -4.98
C GLY A 48 7.08 0.84 -5.73
N SER A 49 5.78 0.83 -5.38
CA SER A 49 4.73 0.16 -6.18
C SER A 49 3.37 0.84 -5.96
N SER A 50 2.33 0.38 -6.67
CA SER A 50 0.95 0.82 -6.47
C SER A 50 0.37 0.49 -5.09
N GLY A 51 1.01 -0.39 -4.31
CA GLY A 51 0.49 -0.84 -3.02
C GLY A 51 -0.59 -1.93 -3.15
N LEU A 52 -0.72 -2.54 -4.33
CA LEU A 52 -1.63 -3.67 -4.54
C LEU A 52 -0.97 -4.97 -4.08
N LEU A 53 -1.62 -5.66 -3.13
CA LEU A 53 -1.13 -6.90 -2.54
C LEU A 53 -1.86 -8.10 -3.13
N THR A 54 -1.09 -9.11 -3.52
CA THR A 54 -1.63 -10.44 -3.79
C THR A 54 -1.40 -11.31 -2.57
N LEU A 55 -2.47 -11.90 -2.07
CA LEU A 55 -2.42 -12.79 -0.91
C LEU A 55 -2.28 -14.24 -1.35
N GLN A 56 -1.49 -15.01 -0.61
CA GLN A 56 -1.39 -16.45 -0.73
C GLN A 56 -1.96 -17.10 0.53
N LYS A 57 -2.62 -18.25 0.38
CA LYS A 57 -3.18 -18.97 1.52
C LYS A 57 -2.14 -19.93 2.08
N GLU A 58 -1.79 -19.76 3.34
CA GLU A 58 -0.88 -20.62 4.10
C GLU A 58 -1.64 -21.23 5.28
N GLY A 59 -2.15 -22.45 5.09
CA GLY A 59 -3.06 -23.09 6.06
C GLY A 59 -4.36 -22.28 6.22
N ASP A 60 -4.56 -21.73 7.41
CA ASP A 60 -5.72 -20.89 7.74
C ASP A 60 -5.45 -19.38 7.64
N LEU A 61 -4.23 -18.99 7.25
CA LEU A 61 -3.82 -17.59 7.13
C LEU A 61 -3.75 -17.15 5.66
N TRP A 62 -4.10 -15.89 5.42
CA TRP A 62 -3.76 -15.20 4.18
C TRP A 62 -2.52 -14.36 4.41
N VAL A 63 -1.49 -14.59 3.62
CA VAL A 63 -0.16 -13.97 3.74
C VAL A 63 0.11 -13.15 2.50
N GLY A 64 0.56 -11.90 2.68
CA GLY A 64 1.00 -11.02 1.61
C GLY A 64 2.33 -10.39 1.97
N GLU A 65 3.20 -10.24 0.98
CA GLU A 65 4.53 -9.66 1.15
C GLU A 65 4.63 -8.32 0.41
N ARG A 66 5.32 -7.35 1.02
CA ARG A 66 5.46 -6.01 0.46
C ARG A 66 6.77 -5.34 0.88
N ASP A 67 7.57 -4.99 -0.13
CA ASP A 67 8.80 -4.22 0.07
C ASP A 67 8.59 -2.71 0.03
N PHE A 68 9.19 -1.96 0.95
CA PHE A 68 9.20 -0.50 0.89
C PHE A 68 10.52 0.03 0.37
N VAL A 69 10.48 0.62 -0.82
CA VAL A 69 11.61 1.38 -1.38
C VAL A 69 11.41 2.86 -1.05
N LEU A 70 12.06 3.32 0.01
CA LEU A 70 11.93 4.71 0.46
C LEU A 70 12.58 5.67 -0.54
N GLY A 71 11.97 6.84 -0.72
CA GLY A 71 12.44 7.86 -1.65
C GLY A 71 12.06 7.65 -3.11
N ARG A 72 11.62 6.44 -3.48
CA ARG A 72 11.15 6.17 -4.84
C ARG A 72 9.91 7.01 -5.14
N HIS A 73 10.01 7.83 -6.20
CA HIS A 73 9.02 8.82 -6.62
C HIS A 73 8.73 9.93 -5.60
N VAL A 74 9.67 10.24 -4.70
CA VAL A 74 9.55 11.36 -3.75
C VAL A 74 10.64 12.41 -4.05
N PRO A 75 10.31 13.49 -4.79
CA PRO A 75 11.26 14.55 -5.09
C PRO A 75 11.85 15.17 -3.81
N GLY A 76 13.18 15.31 -3.78
CA GLY A 76 13.88 15.93 -2.65
C GLY A 76 14.05 15.05 -1.41
N TYR A 77 13.69 13.76 -1.48
CA TYR A 77 13.96 12.82 -0.40
C TYR A 77 15.47 12.58 -0.23
N ARG A 78 15.96 12.66 1.01
CA ARG A 78 17.37 12.56 1.41
C ARG A 78 17.49 11.92 2.78
#